data_AF-A0A392T848-F1
#
_entry.id   AF-A0A392T848-F1
#
_cell.length_a   1.000
_cell.length_b   1.000
_cell.length_c   1.000
_cell.angle_alpha   90.00
_cell.angle_beta   90.00
_cell.angle_gamma   90.00
#
_symmetry.space_group_name_H-M   'P 1'
#
loop_
_entity.id
_entity.type
_entity.pdbx_description
1 polymer ?
#
loop_
_entity_poly.entity_id
_entity_poly.type
_entity_poly.pdbx_seq_one_letter_code
_entity_poly.pdbx_strand_id
1 'polypeptide(L)'
;VDGASNIRGSGAGVVLEGPDGVMIEQSLRFAFKASNNQAEYEALIAGMKLANEMEIKDLRAKSDSQLVTNQVSGEFQTKDPQLIKYLEKVQG
;
A
#
# COMPACT_ATOMS: atom_id res chain seq x y z
N VAL A 1 2.38 -3.85 -4.82
CA VAL A 1 1.62 -2.60 -4.63
C VAL A 1 2.54 -1.44 -4.92
N ASP A 2 2.02 -0.39 -5.54
CA ASP A 2 2.79 0.80 -5.90
C ASP A 2 1.89 2.05 -5.83
N GLY A 3 2.39 3.12 -5.25
CA GLY A 3 1.70 4.39 -5.09
C GLY A 3 2.32 5.51 -5.91
N ALA A 4 1.50 6.23 -6.67
CA ALA A 4 1.97 7.35 -7.49
C ALA A 4 1.36 8.68 -7.03
N SER A 5 2.17 9.74 -7.08
CA SER A 5 1.68 11.11 -6.89
C SER A 5 2.42 12.12 -7.77
N ASN A 6 1.67 13.10 -8.27
CA ASN A 6 2.19 14.24 -9.01
C ASN A 6 1.26 15.47 -8.87
N ILE A 7 1.57 16.55 -9.59
CA ILE A 7 0.80 17.80 -9.53
C ILE A 7 -0.68 17.64 -9.94
N ARG A 8 -1.01 16.64 -10.75
CA ARG A 8 -2.36 16.36 -11.26
C ARG A 8 -3.17 15.46 -10.33
N GLY A 9 -2.53 14.80 -9.38
CA GLY A 9 -3.19 13.94 -8.38
C GLY A 9 -2.34 12.75 -7.98
N SER A 10 -2.98 11.82 -7.27
CA SER A 10 -2.36 10.61 -6.73
C SER A 10 -3.25 9.38 -6.92
N GLY A 11 -2.65 8.21 -6.81
CA GLY A 11 -3.33 6.94 -6.98
C GLY A 11 -2.47 5.77 -6.53
N ALA A 12 -3.01 4.57 -6.71
CA ALA A 12 -2.37 3.32 -6.37
C ALA A 12 -2.60 2.25 -7.44
N GLY A 13 -1.60 1.41 -7.63
CA GLY A 13 -1.67 0.14 -8.36
C GLY A 13 -1.53 -1.03 -7.39
N VAL A 14 -2.43 -2.01 -7.52
CA VAL A 14 -2.43 -3.26 -6.76
C VAL A 14 -2.47 -4.41 -7.74
N VAL A 15 -1.61 -5.39 -7.54
CA VAL A 15 -1.63 -6.68 -8.23
C VAL A 15 -1.69 -7.76 -7.18
N LEU A 16 -2.70 -8.62 -7.25
CA LEU A 16 -2.79 -9.87 -6.48
C LEU A 16 -2.47 -11.03 -7.41
N GLU A 17 -1.50 -11.84 -7.02
CA GLU A 17 -1.04 -13.00 -7.76
C GLU A 17 -1.36 -14.26 -6.94
N GLY A 18 -2.13 -15.18 -7.55
CA GLY A 18 -2.49 -16.46 -6.97
C GLY A 18 -1.54 -17.59 -7.39
N PRO A 19 -1.59 -18.74 -6.71
CA PRO A 19 -0.67 -19.87 -6.93
C PRO A 19 -0.69 -20.45 -8.34
N ASP A 20 -1.78 -20.28 -9.09
CA ASP A 20 -1.96 -20.79 -10.46
C ASP A 20 -1.74 -19.71 -11.54
N GLY A 21 -1.04 -18.63 -11.20
CA GLY A 21 -0.81 -17.50 -12.12
C GLY A 21 -2.06 -16.64 -12.35
N VAL A 22 -3.10 -16.81 -11.53
CA VAL A 22 -4.25 -15.90 -11.51
C VAL A 22 -3.76 -14.53 -11.09
N MET A 23 -4.01 -13.51 -11.91
CA MET A 23 -3.66 -12.14 -11.60
C MET A 23 -4.92 -11.27 -11.56
N ILE A 24 -5.05 -10.48 -10.49
CA ILE A 24 -6.06 -9.44 -10.37
C ILE A 24 -5.32 -8.12 -10.23
N GLU A 25 -5.55 -7.24 -11.20
CA GLU A 25 -4.98 -5.90 -11.22
C GLU A 25 -6.06 -4.87 -10.91
N GLN A 26 -5.76 -3.97 -9.99
CA GLN A 26 -6.64 -2.86 -9.64
C GLN A 26 -5.85 -1.56 -9.63
N SER A 27 -6.41 -0.53 -10.26
CA SER A 27 -5.91 0.84 -10.22
C SER A 27 -6.92 1.75 -9.54
N LEU A 28 -6.44 2.57 -8.62
CA LEU A 28 -7.23 3.49 -7.82
C LEU A 28 -6.74 4.90 -8.06
N ARG A 29 -7.66 5.82 -8.35
CA ARG A 29 -7.37 7.26 -8.34
C ARG A 29 -7.92 7.85 -7.05
N PHE A 30 -7.06 8.51 -6.28
CA PHE A 30 -7.49 9.14 -5.04
C PHE A 30 -8.20 10.45 -5.33
N ALA A 31 -9.30 10.69 -4.60
CA ALA A 31 -10.04 11.95 -4.64
C ALA A 31 -9.34 13.08 -3.85
N PHE A 32 -8.26 12.74 -3.14
CA PHE A 32 -7.42 13.65 -2.38
C PHE A 32 -6.01 13.67 -2.94
N LYS A 33 -5.27 14.75 -2.65
CA LYS A 33 -3.83 14.81 -2.92
C LYS A 33 -3.08 14.06 -1.81
N ALA A 34 -2.12 13.24 -2.21
CA ALA A 34 -1.18 12.58 -1.32
C ALA A 34 0.26 12.94 -1.69
N SER A 35 1.21 12.92 -0.76
CA SER A 35 2.63 12.85 -1.11
C SER A 35 2.98 11.47 -1.67
N ASN A 36 4.17 11.28 -2.24
CA ASN A 36 4.59 9.95 -2.71
C ASN A 36 4.53 8.91 -1.58
N ASN A 37 5.12 9.20 -0.41
CA ASN A 37 5.09 8.27 0.72
C ASN A 37 3.67 7.96 1.19
N GLN A 38 2.76 8.94 1.15
CA GLN A 38 1.35 8.71 1.49
C GLN A 38 0.67 7.84 0.43
N ALA A 39 0.92 8.06 -0.87
CA ALA A 39 0.36 7.26 -1.94
C ALA A 39 0.83 5.79 -1.85
N GLU A 40 2.09 5.55 -1.51
CA GLU A 40 2.65 4.21 -1.30
C GLU A 40 1.97 3.47 -0.14
N TYR A 41 1.78 4.16 0.99
CA TYR A 41 1.02 3.60 2.12
C TYR A 41 -0.44 3.32 1.76
N GLU A 42 -1.10 4.23 1.04
CA GLU A 42 -2.48 4.02 0.59
C GLU A 42 -2.58 2.84 -0.39
N ALA A 43 -1.57 2.64 -1.25
CA ALA A 43 -1.49 1.48 -2.14
C ALA A 43 -1.37 0.16 -1.36
N LEU A 44 -0.53 0.13 -0.32
CA LEU A 44 -0.40 -1.03 0.56
C LEU A 44 -1.71 -1.33 1.29
N ILE A 45 -2.32 -0.31 1.90
CA ILE A 45 -3.59 -0.45 2.64
C ILE A 45 -4.72 -0.91 1.71
N ALA A 46 -4.81 -0.37 0.49
CA ALA A 46 -5.79 -0.81 -0.49
C ALA A 46 -5.57 -2.27 -0.89
N GLY A 47 -4.31 -2.68 -1.11
CA GLY A 47 -3.98 -4.07 -1.42
C GLY A 47 -4.34 -5.04 -0.29
N MET A 48 -4.11 -4.67 0.97
CA MET A 48 -4.51 -5.47 2.12
C MET A 48 -6.03 -5.58 2.26
N LYS A 49 -6.76 -4.50 2.02
CA LYS A 49 -8.23 -4.51 2.03
C LYS A 49 -8.79 -5.43 0.95
N LEU A 50 -8.26 -5.33 -0.27
CA LEU A 50 -8.67 -6.22 -1.37
C LEU A 50 -8.38 -7.69 -1.03
N ALA A 51 -7.21 -7.99 -0.49
CA ALA A 51 -6.86 -9.34 -0.06
C ALA A 51 -7.81 -9.88 1.02
N ASN A 52 -8.20 -9.04 1.98
CA ASN A 52 -9.16 -9.38 3.02
C ASN A 52 -10.58 -9.60 2.46
N GLU A 53 -11.04 -8.76 1.53
CA GLU A 53 -12.32 -8.92 0.81
C GLU A 53 -12.36 -10.22 -0.01
N MET A 54 -11.20 -10.67 -0.49
CA MET A 54 -11.02 -11.94 -1.18
C MET A 54 -10.78 -13.14 -0.25
N GLU A 55 -10.88 -12.95 1.07
CA GLU A 55 -10.67 -13.99 2.09
C GLU A 55 -9.29 -14.67 2.01
N ILE A 56 -8.26 -13.94 1.53
CA ILE A 56 -6.88 -14.43 1.44
C ILE A 56 -6.29 -14.55 2.85
N LYS A 57 -5.82 -15.75 3.21
CA LYS A 57 -5.30 -16.04 4.56
C LYS A 57 -3.82 -15.75 4.75
N ASP A 58 -3.05 -15.85 3.67
CA ASP A 58 -1.60 -15.63 3.68
C ASP A 58 -1.25 -14.73 2.49
N LEU A 59 -0.60 -13.61 2.78
CA LEU A 59 -0.25 -12.60 1.79
C LEU A 59 1.22 -12.19 1.99
N ARG A 60 1.95 -12.15 0.89
CA ARG A 60 3.26 -11.48 0.82
C ARG A 60 3.14 -10.19 0.04
N ALA A 61 3.12 -9.06 0.75
CA ALA A 61 3.19 -7.75 0.10
C ALA A 61 4.58 -7.48 -0.47
N LYS A 62 4.64 -6.93 -1.69
CA LYS A 62 5.85 -6.42 -2.34
C LYS A 62 5.62 -4.96 -2.74
N SER A 63 6.58 -4.10 -2.43
CA SER A 63 6.64 -2.69 -2.81
C SER A 63 8.10 -2.33 -3.07
N ASP A 64 8.32 -1.37 -3.96
CA ASP A 64 9.63 -0.76 -4.25
C ASP A 64 9.96 0.41 -3.30
N SER A 65 8.99 0.87 -2.51
CA SER A 65 9.19 1.92 -1.52
C SER A 65 9.97 1.43 -0.29
N GLN A 66 11.28 1.68 -0.28
CA GLN A 66 12.16 1.35 0.85
C GLN A 66 11.67 1.94 2.18
N LEU A 67 11.06 3.12 2.15
CA LEU A 67 10.55 3.76 3.35
C LEU A 67 9.38 2.98 3.94
N VAL A 68 8.41 2.59 3.11
CA VAL A 68 7.24 1.83 3.58
C VAL A 68 7.66 0.45 4.04
N THR A 69 8.50 -0.25 3.26
CA THR A 69 8.95 -1.61 3.63
C THR A 69 9.68 -1.62 4.96
N ASN A 70 10.59 -0.67 5.19
CA ASN A 70 11.40 -0.64 6.41
C ASN A 70 10.61 -0.12 7.63
N GLN A 71 9.61 0.74 7.44
CA GLN A 71 8.74 1.16 8.54
C GLN A 71 7.80 0.02 8.95
N VAL A 72 7.22 -0.69 7.99
CA VAL A 72 6.34 -1.84 8.25
C VAL A 72 7.10 -2.99 8.91
N SER A 73 8.34 -3.25 8.49
CA SER A 73 9.22 -4.25 9.14
C SER A 73 9.77 -3.82 10.50
N GLY A 74 9.56 -2.56 10.90
CA GLY A 74 10.04 -2.00 12.17
C GLY A 74 11.52 -1.60 12.17
N GLU A 75 12.21 -1.67 11.04
CA GLU A 75 13.59 -1.21 10.90
C GLU A 75 13.68 0.32 10.97
N PHE A 76 12.68 1.02 10.43
CA PHE A 76 12.61 2.48 10.42
C PHE A 76 11.46 3.00 11.29
N GLN A 77 11.70 4.12 11.96
CA GLN A 77 10.67 4.86 12.68
C GLN A 77 10.23 6.08 11.87
N THR A 78 8.98 6.49 12.04
CA THR A 78 8.46 7.75 11.49
C THR A 78 7.99 8.67 12.60
N LYS A 79 8.21 9.98 12.43
CA LYS A 79 7.66 11.04 13.28
C LYS A 79 6.51 11.78 12.62
N ASP A 80 6.22 11.47 11.35
CA ASP A 80 5.10 12.07 10.63
C ASP A 80 3.78 11.50 11.20
N PRO A 81 2.90 12.34 11.77
CA PRO A 81 1.68 11.87 12.41
C PRO A 81 0.73 11.12 11.47
N GLN A 82 0.75 11.42 10.17
CA GLN A 82 -0.07 10.74 9.18
C GLN A 82 0.51 9.36 8.86
N LEU A 83 1.83 9.27 8.68
CA LEU A 83 2.48 7.98 8.42
C LEU A 83 2.40 7.04 9.64
N ILE A 84 2.44 7.57 10.86
CA ILE A 84 2.18 6.78 12.08
C ILE A 84 0.81 6.11 12.01
N LYS A 85 -0.25 6.86 11.66
CA LYS A 85 -1.60 6.31 11.51
C LYS A 85 -1.70 5.28 10.40
N TYR A 86 -0.90 5.39 9.33
CA TYR A 86 -0.85 4.37 8.30
C TYR A 86 -0.14 3.11 8.78
N LEU A 87 0.98 3.25 9.49
CA LEU A 87 1.70 2.12 10.06
C LEU A 87 0.82 1.33 11.03
N GLU A 88 0.09 2.02 11.91
CA GLU A 88 -0.89 1.41 12.82
C GLU A 88 -1.98 0.60 12.08
N LYS A 89 -2.44 1.08 10.92
CA LYS A 89 -3.43 0.37 10.09
C LYS A 89 -2.87 -0.84 9.35
N VAL A 90 -1.57 -0.85 9.06
CA VAL A 90 -0.91 -1.95 8.36
C VAL A 90 -0.48 -3.05 9.33
N GLN A 91 -0.14 -2.67 10.56
CA GLN A 91 0.31 -3.60 11.60
C GLN A 91 -0.82 -4.15 12.49
N GLY A 92 -1.98 -3.48 12.52
CA GLY A 92 -3.18 -3.91 13.25
C GLY A 92 -4.09 -4.79 12.40
#